data_AF-A0A8X8FNK2-F1
#
_entry.id   AF-A0A8X8FNK2-F1
#
_cell.length_a   1.000
_cell.length_b   1.000
_cell.length_c   1.000
_cell.angle_alpha   90.00
_cell.angle_beta   90.00
_cell.angle_gamma   90.00
#
_symmetry.space_group_name_H-M   'P 1'
#
loop_
_entity.id
_entity.type
_entity.pdbx_description
1 polymer ?
#
loop_
_entity_poly.entity_id
_entity_poly.type
_entity_poly.pdbx_seq_one_letter_code
_entity_poly.pdbx_strand_id
1 'polypeptide(L)'
;MGFLAGNSRVQRTGDDVIEVQAQLHAFEAALRHARACVDEGLPQPRLSVAFDHQGIFRTQFLDEGLTHSQKRRPRLSHLHPTIRSIFQPAAARCGIALEDIHAIHEDSARQHLSHLLATGDVPEALARRIVNEADTAPARAGDEGPTGRLTCAAITTEYFVRAAGVADQATTWLEVFFEESAWSERLAYVRGLQLSHLLGSTTSIRLNLVGDRGQVTRGERIAPRIGTASCTHTSRLPSSGCRDA
;
A
#
# COMPACT_ATOMS: atom_id res chain seq x y z
N MET A 1 -3.73 -9.45 10.53
CA MET A 1 -4.64 -9.10 9.41
C MET A 1 -4.71 -7.58 9.31
N GLY A 2 -4.63 -7.02 8.12
CA GLY A 2 -4.74 -5.58 7.88
C GLY A 2 -5.86 -5.26 6.91
N PHE A 3 -6.51 -4.11 7.06
CA PHE A 3 -7.57 -3.59 6.22
C PHE A 3 -7.15 -2.26 5.60
N LEU A 4 -7.29 -2.14 4.28
CA LEU A 4 -7.12 -0.88 3.55
C LEU A 4 -8.47 -0.38 3.06
N ALA A 5 -8.82 0.82 3.46
CA ALA A 5 -10.11 1.44 3.27
C ALA A 5 -10.03 2.57 2.24
N GLY A 6 -10.20 2.20 0.97
CA GLY A 6 -10.27 3.13 -0.15
C GLY A 6 -8.95 3.79 -0.52
N ASN A 7 -9.00 4.55 -1.60
CA ASN A 7 -7.95 5.47 -2.05
C ASN A 7 -8.59 6.82 -2.32
N SER A 8 -8.80 7.59 -1.25
CA SER A 8 -9.48 8.89 -1.32
C SER A 8 -8.59 9.90 -2.04
N ARG A 9 -9.17 10.82 -2.81
CA ARG A 9 -8.40 11.89 -3.45
C ARG A 9 -8.52 13.18 -2.65
N VAL A 10 -7.39 13.84 -2.40
CA VAL A 10 -7.35 15.15 -1.75
C VAL A 10 -6.59 16.17 -2.59
N GLN A 11 -7.08 17.39 -2.64
CA GLN A 11 -6.41 18.49 -3.32
C GLN A 11 -6.68 19.80 -2.61
N ARG A 12 -5.77 20.75 -2.76
CA ARG A 12 -5.96 22.14 -2.33
C ARG A 12 -6.24 22.98 -3.55
N THR A 13 -7.40 23.64 -3.59
CA THR A 13 -7.80 24.49 -4.71
C THR A 13 -7.08 25.83 -4.69
N GLY A 14 -7.23 26.63 -5.75
CA GLY A 14 -6.64 27.98 -5.83
C GLY A 14 -7.14 28.94 -4.74
N ASP A 15 -8.31 28.68 -4.16
CA ASP A 15 -8.91 29.45 -3.06
C ASP A 15 -8.51 28.93 -1.68
N ASP A 16 -7.45 28.13 -1.61
CA ASP A 16 -6.92 27.55 -0.37
C ASP A 16 -7.86 26.52 0.30
N VAL A 17 -8.89 26.07 -0.40
CA VAL A 17 -9.89 25.11 0.10
C VAL A 17 -9.39 23.69 -0.11
N ILE A 18 -9.49 22.86 0.93
CA ILE A 18 -9.20 21.43 0.83
C ILE A 18 -10.45 20.69 0.36
N GLU A 19 -10.36 20.13 -0.84
CA GLU A 19 -11.37 19.24 -1.39
C GLU A 19 -10.98 17.78 -1.17
N VAL A 20 -11.96 16.97 -0.78
CA VAL A 20 -11.78 15.56 -0.51
C VAL A 20 -12.84 14.77 -1.25
N GLN A 21 -12.41 13.95 -2.21
CA GLN A 21 -13.24 12.92 -2.82
C GLN A 21 -13.04 11.65 -1.99
N ALA A 22 -13.80 11.54 -0.90
CA ALA A 22 -13.70 10.46 0.05
C ALA A 22 -14.43 9.21 -0.44
N GLN A 23 -13.80 8.04 -0.29
CA GLN A 23 -14.45 6.74 -0.50
C GLN A 23 -15.12 6.27 0.79
N LEU A 24 -16.19 6.95 1.20
CA LEU A 24 -16.82 6.73 2.51
C LEU A 24 -17.49 5.35 2.63
N HIS A 25 -18.04 4.79 1.56
CA HIS A 25 -18.67 3.47 1.63
C HIS A 25 -17.61 2.39 1.85
N ALA A 26 -16.48 2.48 1.15
CA ALA A 26 -15.33 1.60 1.37
C ALA A 26 -14.78 1.74 2.79
N PHE A 27 -14.66 2.97 3.29
CA PHE A 27 -14.24 3.25 4.65
C PHE A 27 -15.17 2.62 5.68
N GLU A 28 -16.47 2.86 5.58
CA GLU A 28 -17.46 2.27 6.48
C GLU A 28 -17.49 0.75 6.42
N ALA A 29 -17.39 0.16 5.23
CA ALA A 29 -17.36 -1.29 5.07
C ALA A 29 -16.17 -1.90 5.80
N ALA A 30 -14.98 -1.29 5.68
CA ALA A 30 -13.78 -1.72 6.39
C ALA A 30 -13.93 -1.59 7.91
N LEU A 31 -14.50 -0.48 8.41
CA LEU A 31 -14.74 -0.29 9.84
C LEU A 31 -15.73 -1.31 10.40
N ARG A 32 -16.85 -1.57 9.69
CA ARG A 32 -17.84 -2.57 10.09
C ARG A 32 -17.23 -3.97 10.15
N HIS A 33 -16.43 -4.34 9.16
CA HIS A 33 -15.72 -5.63 9.18
C HIS A 33 -14.71 -5.70 10.33
N ALA A 34 -14.00 -4.60 10.62
CA ALA A 34 -13.02 -4.58 11.69
C ALA A 34 -13.69 -4.75 13.05
N ARG A 35 -14.85 -4.12 13.22
CA ARG A 35 -15.68 -4.27 14.42
C ARG A 35 -16.21 -5.70 14.55
N ALA A 36 -16.72 -6.28 13.46
CA ALA A 36 -17.20 -7.66 13.45
C ALA A 36 -16.10 -8.65 13.89
N CYS A 37 -14.84 -8.46 13.46
CA CYS A 37 -13.73 -9.28 13.94
C CYS A 37 -13.58 -9.22 15.47
N VAL A 38 -13.66 -8.02 16.05
CA VAL A 38 -13.56 -7.83 17.51
C VAL A 38 -14.75 -8.46 18.23
N ASP A 39 -15.97 -8.29 17.69
CA ASP A 39 -17.19 -8.87 18.24
C ASP A 39 -17.15 -10.42 18.21
N GLU A 40 -16.44 -10.99 17.24
CA GLU A 40 -16.14 -12.43 17.12
C GLU A 40 -14.95 -12.90 18.00
N GLY A 41 -14.35 -12.00 18.79
CA GLY A 41 -13.22 -12.30 19.67
C GLY A 41 -11.87 -12.39 18.97
N LEU A 42 -11.77 -11.96 17.71
CA LEU A 42 -10.51 -11.86 16.97
C LEU A 42 -9.79 -10.54 17.29
N PRO A 43 -8.45 -10.49 17.14
CA PRO A 43 -7.71 -9.24 17.26
C PRO A 43 -8.20 -8.19 16.27
N GLN A 44 -8.31 -6.93 16.72
CA GLN A 44 -8.69 -5.82 15.85
C GLN A 44 -7.71 -5.72 14.68
N PRO A 45 -8.18 -5.77 13.42
CA PRO A 45 -7.29 -5.62 12.28
C PRO A 45 -6.71 -4.21 12.24
N ARG A 46 -5.47 -4.11 11.76
CA ARG A 46 -4.85 -2.81 11.47
C ARG A 46 -5.67 -2.11 10.38
N LEU A 47 -6.16 -0.90 10.67
CA LEU A 47 -6.93 -0.10 9.72
C LEU A 47 -6.06 0.98 9.09
N SER A 48 -6.16 1.13 7.77
CA SER A 48 -5.46 2.16 7.01
C SER A 48 -6.38 2.75 5.93
N VAL A 49 -6.24 4.04 5.65
CA VAL A 49 -6.86 4.73 4.51
C VAL A 49 -5.75 5.27 3.62
N ALA A 50 -5.84 5.01 2.32
CA ALA A 50 -4.92 5.61 1.35
C ALA A 50 -5.46 6.94 0.81
N PHE A 51 -4.53 7.86 0.56
CA PHE A 51 -4.80 9.16 -0.02
C PHE A 51 -3.91 9.39 -1.25
N ASP A 52 -4.56 9.48 -2.42
CA ASP A 52 -3.99 10.13 -3.58
C ASP A 52 -4.13 11.64 -3.41
N HIS A 53 -3.12 12.40 -3.83
CA HIS A 53 -3.12 13.83 -3.56
C HIS A 53 -2.46 14.65 -4.67
N GLN A 54 -2.87 15.91 -4.76
CA GLN A 54 -2.20 16.92 -5.58
C GLN A 54 -1.52 17.94 -4.66
N GLY A 55 -0.21 18.13 -4.85
CA GLY A 55 0.61 19.01 -4.03
C GLY A 55 1.55 18.22 -3.11
N ILE A 56 1.93 18.81 -1.97
CA ILE A 56 2.82 18.19 -0.98
C ILE A 56 1.97 17.78 0.22
N PHE A 57 1.74 16.48 0.41
CA PHE A 57 0.77 15.99 1.37
C PHE A 57 1.09 16.44 2.80
N ARG A 58 2.38 16.36 3.15
CA ARG A 58 2.87 16.65 4.50
C ARG A 58 2.75 18.12 4.91
N THR A 59 2.67 19.03 3.95
CA THR A 59 2.55 20.47 4.23
C THR A 59 1.12 20.96 4.06
N GLN A 60 0.31 20.28 3.26
CA GLN A 60 -1.03 20.77 2.89
C GLN A 60 -2.18 20.06 3.60
N PHE A 61 -2.02 18.78 3.98
CA PHE A 61 -3.13 17.94 4.44
C PHE A 61 -2.93 17.35 5.84
N LEU A 62 -1.83 17.71 6.51
CA LEU A 62 -1.59 17.39 7.91
C LEU A 62 -1.97 18.56 8.82
N ASP A 63 -2.32 18.25 10.07
CA ASP A 63 -2.53 19.24 11.11
C ASP A 63 -1.20 19.88 11.55
N GLU A 64 -1.29 21.03 12.22
CA GLU A 64 -0.12 21.74 12.74
C GLU A 64 0.45 21.06 14.00
N GLY A 65 1.67 21.45 14.39
CA GLY A 65 2.29 20.98 15.64
C GLY A 65 2.74 19.50 15.67
N LEU A 66 2.63 18.77 14.56
CA LEU A 66 3.04 17.37 14.50
C LEU A 66 4.56 17.19 14.54
N THR A 67 5.01 16.18 15.28
CA THR A 67 6.39 15.71 15.28
C THR A 67 6.79 15.12 13.92
N HIS A 68 8.09 15.02 13.66
CA HIS A 68 8.60 14.39 12.43
C HIS A 68 8.16 12.93 12.28
N SER A 69 8.05 12.18 13.38
CA SER A 69 7.59 10.79 13.35
C SER A 69 6.11 10.71 12.95
N GLN A 70 5.26 11.58 13.50
CA GLN A 70 3.84 11.67 13.13
C GLN A 70 3.66 12.09 11.66
N LYS A 71 4.47 13.03 11.16
CA LYS A 71 4.44 13.42 9.73
C LYS A 71 4.87 12.31 8.77
N ARG A 72 5.75 11.40 9.23
CA ARG A 72 6.19 10.24 8.44
C ARG A 72 5.20 9.09 8.47
N ARG A 73 4.45 8.93 9.57
CA ARG A 73 3.48 7.86 9.78
C ARG A 73 2.17 8.44 10.35
N PRO A 74 1.42 9.22 9.55
CA PRO A 74 0.25 9.90 10.05
C PRO A 74 -0.90 8.93 10.37
N ARG A 75 -1.78 9.41 11.24
CA ARG A 75 -3.08 8.81 11.57
C ARG A 75 -4.17 9.71 11.00
N LEU A 76 -5.40 9.24 10.90
CA LEU A 76 -6.51 10.12 10.49
C LEU A 76 -6.66 11.30 11.45
N SER A 77 -6.40 11.12 12.75
CA SER A 77 -6.42 12.21 13.74
C SER A 77 -5.35 13.29 13.49
N HIS A 78 -4.29 12.99 12.74
CA HIS A 78 -3.22 13.93 12.38
C HIS A 78 -3.50 14.68 11.07
N LEU A 79 -4.59 14.38 10.36
CA LEU A 79 -4.93 15.09 9.13
C LEU A 79 -5.58 16.45 9.43
N HIS A 80 -5.58 17.32 8.43
CA HIS A 80 -6.23 18.61 8.50
C HIS A 80 -7.69 18.48 8.98
N PRO A 81 -8.21 19.39 9.84
CA PRO A 81 -9.57 19.34 10.39
C PRO A 81 -10.67 19.03 9.36
N THR A 82 -10.62 19.66 8.19
CA THR A 82 -11.56 19.43 7.06
C THR A 82 -11.61 17.97 6.62
N ILE A 83 -10.46 17.28 6.59
CA ILE A 83 -10.41 15.87 6.21
C ILE A 83 -10.98 15.04 7.37
N ARG A 84 -10.60 15.34 8.62
CA ARG A 84 -11.10 14.62 9.80
C ARG A 84 -12.61 14.64 9.91
N SER A 85 -13.24 15.80 9.66
CA SER A 85 -14.70 15.94 9.76
C SER A 85 -15.47 15.05 8.78
N ILE A 86 -14.84 14.62 7.67
CA ILE A 86 -15.46 13.74 6.69
C ILE A 86 -15.48 12.29 7.19
N PHE A 87 -14.39 11.82 7.81
CA PHE A 87 -14.26 10.43 8.27
C PHE A 87 -14.79 10.21 9.69
N GLN A 88 -14.80 11.24 10.54
CA GLN A 88 -15.21 11.16 11.95
C GLN A 88 -16.60 10.53 12.16
N PRO A 89 -17.66 10.88 11.39
CA PRO A 89 -18.99 10.31 11.61
C PRO A 89 -19.03 8.79 11.42
N ALA A 90 -18.36 8.28 10.39
CA ALA A 90 -18.30 6.85 10.11
C ALA A 90 -17.48 6.10 11.17
N ALA A 91 -16.34 6.67 11.59
CA ALA A 91 -15.50 6.10 12.64
C ALA A 91 -16.22 6.03 13.99
N ALA A 92 -16.92 7.11 14.36
CA ALA A 92 -17.70 7.20 15.59
C ALA A 92 -18.84 6.17 15.63
N ARG A 93 -19.57 5.98 14.52
CA ARG A 93 -20.62 4.94 14.42
C ARG A 93 -20.11 3.53 14.70
N CYS A 94 -18.85 3.25 14.35
CA CYS A 94 -18.23 1.95 14.55
C CYS A 94 -17.43 1.85 15.87
N GLY A 95 -17.38 2.93 16.66
CA GLY A 95 -16.62 2.98 17.92
C GLY A 95 -15.11 2.85 17.72
N ILE A 96 -14.57 3.34 16.59
CA ILE A 96 -13.14 3.28 16.27
C ILE A 96 -12.59 4.71 16.25
N ALA A 97 -11.51 4.96 17.01
CA ALA A 97 -10.91 6.29 17.07
C ALA A 97 -10.06 6.59 15.83
N LEU A 98 -10.03 7.86 15.39
CA LEU A 98 -9.23 8.26 14.23
C LEU A 98 -7.71 8.10 14.44
N GLU A 99 -7.25 8.09 15.70
CA GLU A 99 -5.86 7.82 16.07
C GLU A 99 -5.42 6.37 15.82
N ASP A 100 -6.37 5.43 15.80
CA ASP A 100 -6.11 4.02 15.54
C ASP A 100 -5.99 3.73 14.03
N ILE A 101 -6.43 4.66 13.18
CA ILE A 101 -6.49 4.48 11.72
C ILE A 101 -5.28 5.16 11.07
N HIS A 102 -4.47 4.39 10.36
CA HIS A 102 -3.31 4.92 9.63
C HIS A 102 -3.73 5.69 8.38
N ALA A 103 -3.09 6.83 8.12
CA ALA A 103 -3.18 7.52 6.85
C ALA A 103 -1.93 7.17 6.01
N ILE A 104 -2.15 6.60 4.83
CA ILE A 104 -1.11 6.27 3.86
C ILE A 104 -1.23 7.26 2.70
N HIS A 105 -0.12 7.82 2.25
CA HIS A 105 -0.11 8.79 1.17
C HIS A 105 1.12 8.64 0.30
N GLU A 106 1.00 9.12 -0.94
CA GLU A 106 1.97 8.90 -2.01
C GLU A 106 3.38 9.36 -1.65
N ASP A 107 3.56 10.56 -1.08
CA ASP A 107 4.89 11.11 -0.80
C ASP A 107 5.70 10.20 0.11
N SER A 108 5.03 9.58 1.08
CA SER A 108 5.70 8.67 2.01
C SER A 108 6.10 7.37 1.34
N ALA A 109 5.32 6.88 0.38
CA ALA A 109 5.65 5.70 -0.42
C ALA A 109 6.80 6.00 -1.38
N ARG A 110 6.75 7.13 -2.09
CA ARG A 110 7.82 7.59 -2.98
C ARG A 110 9.15 7.70 -2.26
N GLN A 111 9.18 8.36 -1.11
CA GLN A 111 10.41 8.50 -0.32
C GLN A 111 11.00 7.16 0.10
N HIS A 112 10.18 6.18 0.47
CA HIS A 112 10.66 4.85 0.85
C HIS A 112 11.22 4.09 -0.35
N LEU A 113 10.50 4.07 -1.47
CA LEU A 113 10.96 3.41 -2.70
C LEU A 113 12.24 4.04 -3.24
N SER A 114 12.34 5.36 -3.26
CA SER A 114 13.58 6.05 -3.65
C SER A 114 14.75 5.71 -2.74
N HIS A 115 14.52 5.59 -1.43
CA HIS A 115 15.57 5.18 -0.50
C HIS A 115 16.02 3.73 -0.76
N LEU A 116 15.08 2.80 -0.92
CA LEU A 116 15.39 1.39 -1.24
C LEU A 116 16.19 1.24 -2.54
N LEU A 117 15.86 2.03 -3.56
CA LEU A 117 16.60 2.05 -4.83
C LEU A 117 18.01 2.62 -4.64
N ALA A 118 18.16 3.66 -3.81
CA ALA A 118 19.45 4.29 -3.56
C ALA A 118 20.40 3.43 -2.70
N THR A 119 19.87 2.65 -1.75
CA THR A 119 20.69 1.76 -0.91
C THR A 119 21.06 0.45 -1.59
N GLY A 120 20.38 0.08 -2.69
CA GLY A 120 20.64 -1.17 -3.41
C GLY A 120 20.10 -2.41 -2.68
N ASP A 121 19.24 -2.23 -1.68
CA ASP A 121 18.67 -3.30 -0.85
C ASP A 121 17.58 -4.13 -1.56
N VAL A 122 17.46 -3.98 -2.89
CA VAL A 122 16.47 -4.68 -3.71
C VAL A 122 17.13 -5.39 -4.90
N PRO A 123 16.70 -6.61 -5.25
CA PRO A 123 17.20 -7.30 -6.45
C PRO A 123 17.01 -6.45 -7.71
N GLU A 124 18.00 -6.46 -8.61
CA GLU A 124 18.00 -5.62 -9.82
C GLU A 124 16.74 -5.82 -10.67
N ALA A 125 16.27 -7.07 -10.80
CA ALA A 125 15.04 -7.39 -11.53
C ALA A 125 13.78 -6.76 -10.90
N LEU A 126 13.77 -6.54 -9.58
CA LEU A 126 12.71 -5.83 -8.87
C LEU A 126 12.88 -4.32 -9.04
N ALA A 127 14.11 -3.80 -8.95
CA ALA A 127 14.42 -2.39 -9.18
C ALA A 127 13.92 -1.90 -10.55
N ARG A 128 14.15 -2.69 -11.60
CA ARG A 128 13.66 -2.40 -12.97
C ARG A 128 12.12 -2.35 -13.09
N ARG A 129 11.39 -3.06 -12.23
CA ARG A 129 9.91 -3.03 -12.21
C ARG A 129 9.36 -1.86 -11.40
N ILE A 130 10.16 -1.37 -10.44
CA ILE A 130 9.80 -0.20 -9.62
C ILE A 130 9.87 1.08 -10.46
N VAL A 131 10.81 1.15 -11.41
CA VAL A 131 11.09 2.33 -12.23
C VAL A 131 10.50 2.17 -13.63
N ASN A 132 9.99 3.26 -14.21
CA ASN A 132 9.55 3.27 -15.61
C ASN A 132 10.77 3.46 -16.54
N GLU A 133 11.18 2.43 -17.27
CA GLU A 133 12.37 2.45 -18.14
C GLU A 133 12.26 3.46 -19.32
N ALA A 134 11.05 3.93 -19.64
CA ALA A 134 10.84 4.91 -20.72
C ALA A 134 11.37 6.32 -20.42
N ASP A 135 11.66 6.64 -19.15
CA ASP A 135 12.15 7.96 -18.71
C ASP A 135 13.65 7.97 -18.36
N THR A 136 14.40 6.89 -18.61
CA THR A 136 15.86 6.89 -18.44
C THR A 136 16.54 7.61 -19.60
N ALA A 137 16.43 8.95 -19.64
CA ALA A 137 17.38 9.75 -20.40
C ALA A 137 18.80 9.49 -19.82
N PRO A 138 19.85 9.38 -20.66
CA PRO A 138 21.19 9.12 -20.16
C PRO A 138 21.59 10.25 -19.21
N ALA A 139 21.98 9.86 -17.98
CA ALA A 139 22.40 10.78 -16.92
C ALA A 139 23.46 11.74 -17.47
N ARG A 140 23.17 13.05 -17.40
CA ARG A 140 24.20 14.07 -17.61
C ARG A 140 25.16 13.97 -16.42
N ALA A 141 26.46 13.97 -16.70
CA ALA A 141 27.49 13.87 -15.68
C ALA A 141 27.28 14.96 -14.61
N GLY A 142 26.91 14.54 -13.39
CA GLY A 142 26.66 15.43 -12.26
C GLY A 142 25.32 15.25 -11.55
N ASP A 143 24.38 14.45 -12.09
CA ASP A 143 23.08 14.21 -11.43
C ASP A 143 23.16 13.05 -10.42
N GLU A 144 22.75 13.33 -9.18
CA GLU A 144 22.70 12.34 -8.09
C GLU A 144 21.61 11.30 -8.34
N GLY A 145 22.02 10.08 -8.69
CA GLY A 145 21.20 8.86 -8.62
C GLY A 145 20.18 8.67 -9.75
N PRO A 146 19.67 7.44 -9.93
CA PRO A 146 18.69 7.13 -10.97
C PRO A 146 17.36 7.81 -10.65
N THR A 147 17.11 8.97 -11.26
CA THR A 147 15.86 9.75 -11.16
C THR A 147 14.74 9.19 -12.04
N GLY A 148 14.64 7.86 -12.13
CA GLY A 148 13.59 7.22 -12.91
C GLY A 148 12.21 7.38 -12.24
N ARG A 149 11.19 7.71 -13.03
CA ARG A 149 9.82 7.90 -12.53
C ARG A 149 9.28 6.57 -11.97
N LEU A 150 8.93 6.55 -10.68
CA LEU A 150 8.33 5.37 -10.03
C LEU A 150 7.01 4.97 -10.71
N THR A 151 6.80 3.67 -10.90
CA THR A 151 5.56 3.15 -11.50
C THR A 151 4.39 3.24 -10.51
N CYS A 152 3.17 3.42 -11.01
CA CYS A 152 1.97 3.40 -10.16
C CYS A 152 1.82 2.05 -9.44
N ALA A 153 2.25 0.95 -10.08
CA ALA A 153 2.24 -0.37 -9.46
C ALA A 153 3.14 -0.43 -8.23
N ALA A 154 4.36 0.14 -8.29
CA ALA A 154 5.26 0.19 -7.15
C ALA A 154 4.67 0.95 -5.96
N ILE A 155 4.05 2.11 -6.24
CA ILE A 155 3.39 2.95 -5.23
C ILE A 155 2.22 2.20 -4.59
N THR A 156 1.36 1.55 -5.40
CA THR A 156 0.24 0.78 -4.87
C THR A 156 0.70 -0.42 -4.05
N THR A 157 1.75 -1.14 -4.46
CA THR A 157 2.32 -2.24 -3.67
C THR A 157 2.82 -1.74 -2.32
N GLU A 158 3.49 -0.58 -2.29
CA GLU A 158 3.96 0.04 -1.05
C GLU A 158 2.79 0.40 -0.11
N TYR A 159 1.67 0.88 -0.65
CA TYR A 159 0.46 1.10 0.17
C TYR A 159 -0.04 -0.19 0.80
N PHE A 160 -0.08 -1.27 0.02
CA PHE A 160 -0.57 -2.57 0.49
C PHE A 160 0.34 -3.15 1.57
N VAL A 161 1.67 -3.11 1.37
CA VAL A 161 2.64 -3.57 2.37
C VAL A 161 2.48 -2.79 3.69
N ARG A 162 2.32 -1.46 3.62
CA ARG A 162 2.10 -0.63 4.82
C ARG A 162 0.78 -0.90 5.53
N ALA A 163 -0.27 -1.17 4.75
CA ALA A 163 -1.59 -1.48 5.29
C ALA A 163 -1.62 -2.88 5.92
N ALA A 164 -0.88 -3.83 5.37
CA ALA A 164 -0.73 -5.18 5.91
C ALA A 164 -0.01 -5.20 7.27
N GLY A 165 0.99 -4.33 7.45
CA GLY A 165 1.82 -4.28 8.66
C GLY A 165 2.99 -5.27 8.62
N VAL A 166 3.73 -5.38 9.73
CA VAL A 166 4.89 -6.28 9.83
C VAL A 166 4.41 -7.73 9.92
N ALA A 167 4.94 -8.59 9.06
CA ALA A 167 4.61 -10.01 8.97
C ALA A 167 5.30 -10.82 10.07
N ASP A 168 4.94 -10.60 11.34
CA ASP A 168 5.42 -11.46 12.44
C ASP A 168 4.65 -12.80 12.51
N GLN A 169 3.61 -12.99 11.69
CA GLN A 169 2.80 -14.22 11.68
C GLN A 169 2.50 -14.72 10.27
N ALA A 170 2.51 -16.04 10.10
CA ALA A 170 2.31 -16.76 8.83
C ALA A 170 0.90 -16.60 8.21
N THR A 171 -0.01 -15.90 8.88
CA THR A 171 -1.43 -15.74 8.47
C THR A 171 -1.80 -14.30 8.08
N THR A 172 -0.81 -13.41 7.89
CA THR A 172 -1.09 -12.01 7.54
C THR A 172 -1.60 -11.89 6.10
N TRP A 173 -2.89 -11.59 5.95
CA TRP A 173 -3.48 -11.12 4.69
C TRP A 173 -4.04 -9.71 4.83
N LEU A 174 -4.20 -9.06 3.69
CA LEU A 174 -4.78 -7.73 3.52
C LEU A 174 -6.15 -7.83 2.87
N GLU A 175 -7.19 -7.32 3.54
CA GLU A 175 -8.49 -7.04 2.91
C GLU A 175 -8.46 -5.58 2.43
N VAL A 176 -8.69 -5.36 1.15
CA VAL A 176 -8.76 -4.02 0.55
C VAL A 176 -10.19 -3.74 0.17
N PHE A 177 -10.72 -2.60 0.56
CA PHE A 177 -12.07 -2.16 0.23
C PHE A 177 -11.96 -0.96 -0.70
N PHE A 178 -12.57 -1.02 -1.88
CA PHE A 178 -12.70 0.11 -2.78
C PHE A 178 -14.16 0.33 -3.13
N GLU A 179 -14.56 1.59 -3.32
CA GLU A 179 -15.86 1.86 -3.93
C GLU A 179 -15.89 1.34 -5.36
N GLU A 180 -17.06 0.88 -5.80
CA GLU A 180 -17.27 0.42 -7.18
C GLU A 180 -17.06 1.57 -8.16
N SER A 181 -16.15 1.36 -9.10
CA SER A 181 -15.82 2.31 -10.16
C SER A 181 -15.13 1.57 -11.29
N ALA A 182 -15.15 2.13 -12.50
CA ALA A 182 -14.43 1.56 -13.62
C ALA A 182 -12.91 1.37 -13.33
N TRP A 183 -12.33 2.16 -12.43
CA TRP A 183 -10.93 2.00 -12.02
C TRP A 183 -10.74 0.83 -11.05
N SER A 184 -11.56 0.75 -9.99
CA SER A 184 -11.44 -0.28 -8.96
C SER A 184 -11.82 -1.67 -9.49
N GLU A 185 -12.79 -1.75 -10.42
CA GLU A 185 -13.12 -2.98 -11.14
C GLU A 185 -11.93 -3.48 -11.98
N ARG A 186 -11.28 -2.59 -12.74
CA ARG A 186 -10.06 -2.94 -13.49
C ARG A 186 -8.91 -3.35 -12.56
N LEU A 187 -8.79 -2.70 -11.40
CA LEU A 187 -7.79 -3.07 -10.40
C LEU A 187 -8.07 -4.48 -9.84
N ALA A 188 -9.32 -4.77 -9.50
CA ALA A 188 -9.80 -6.06 -9.01
C ALA A 188 -9.55 -7.18 -10.02
N TYR A 189 -9.85 -6.93 -11.29
CA TYR A 189 -9.75 -7.92 -12.36
C TYR A 189 -8.32 -8.13 -12.88
N VAL A 190 -7.52 -7.07 -13.02
CA VAL A 190 -6.23 -7.12 -13.76
C VAL A 190 -5.01 -6.90 -12.85
N ARG A 191 -5.13 -6.19 -11.73
CA ARG A 191 -3.96 -5.64 -11.02
C ARG A 191 -3.69 -6.20 -9.63
N GLY A 192 -4.67 -6.74 -8.90
CA GLY A 192 -4.40 -7.46 -7.65
C GLY A 192 -3.39 -8.61 -7.82
N LEU A 193 -3.48 -9.30 -8.97
CA LEU A 193 -2.52 -10.33 -9.41
C LEU A 193 -1.14 -9.74 -9.74
N GLN A 194 -1.10 -8.65 -10.52
CA GLN A 194 0.15 -8.00 -10.89
C GLN A 194 0.92 -7.44 -9.69
N LEU A 195 0.22 -6.83 -8.72
CA LEU A 195 0.84 -6.25 -7.51
C LEU A 195 1.41 -7.33 -6.59
N SER A 196 0.71 -8.46 -6.43
CA SER A 196 1.14 -9.59 -5.60
C SER A 196 2.28 -10.39 -6.24
N HIS A 197 2.36 -10.45 -7.57
CA HIS A 197 3.31 -11.33 -8.28
C HIS A 197 4.51 -10.60 -8.89
N LEU A 198 4.38 -9.33 -9.29
CA LEU A 198 5.45 -8.62 -9.99
C LEU A 198 6.40 -7.85 -9.07
N LEU A 199 5.94 -7.45 -7.89
CA LEU A 199 6.67 -6.53 -7.01
C LEU A 199 7.07 -7.15 -5.67
N GLY A 200 7.01 -8.49 -5.55
CA GLY A 200 7.58 -9.21 -4.41
C GLY A 200 6.82 -9.07 -3.09
N SER A 201 5.55 -8.66 -3.10
CA SER A 201 4.72 -8.68 -1.90
C SER A 201 4.62 -10.10 -1.34
N THR A 202 4.84 -10.26 -0.04
CA THR A 202 4.68 -11.53 0.69
C THR A 202 3.30 -11.66 1.36
N THR A 203 2.44 -10.66 1.19
CA THR A 203 1.11 -10.61 1.79
C THR A 203 0.07 -11.14 0.83
N SER A 204 -0.81 -12.03 1.29
CA SER A 204 -2.01 -12.42 0.52
C SER A 204 -3.02 -11.27 0.51
N ILE A 205 -3.65 -11.00 -0.63
CA ILE A 205 -4.53 -9.84 -0.79
C ILE A 205 -5.90 -10.30 -1.26
N ARG A 206 -6.96 -9.76 -0.66
CA ARG A 206 -8.30 -9.84 -1.20
C ARG A 206 -8.80 -8.44 -1.50
N LEU A 207 -9.24 -8.23 -2.74
CA LEU A 207 -9.86 -6.98 -3.17
C LEU A 207 -11.38 -7.13 -3.05
N ASN A 208 -12.01 -6.22 -2.33
CA ASN A 208 -13.45 -6.16 -2.13
C ASN A 208 -13.97 -4.85 -2.74
N LEU A 209 -15.05 -4.97 -3.50
CA LEU A 209 -15.75 -3.82 -4.07
C LEU A 209 -16.95 -3.47 -3.20
N VAL A 210 -17.18 -2.17 -3.02
CA VAL A 210 -18.25 -1.65 -2.18
C VAL A 210 -19.13 -0.75 -3.04
N GLY A 211 -20.36 -1.18 -3.28
CA GLY A 211 -21.29 -0.39 -4.08
C GLY A 211 -21.93 0.74 -3.28
N ASP A 212 -22.74 1.55 -3.96
CA ASP A 212 -23.30 2.82 -3.44
C ASP A 212 -24.24 2.68 -2.22
N ARG A 213 -24.68 1.47 -1.89
CA ARG A 213 -25.47 1.21 -0.66
C ARG A 213 -24.65 0.53 0.43
N GLY A 214 -23.33 0.45 0.26
CA GLY A 214 -22.40 -0.16 1.20
C GLY A 214 -22.39 -1.70 1.18
N GLN A 215 -23.00 -2.33 0.17
CA GLN A 215 -22.90 -3.76 -0.07
C GLN A 215 -21.48 -4.14 -0.49
N VAL A 216 -20.95 -5.25 0.04
CA VAL A 216 -19.57 -5.68 -0.20
C VAL A 216 -19.56 -6.90 -1.12
N THR A 217 -19.01 -6.74 -2.31
CA THR A 217 -18.70 -7.81 -3.24
C THR A 217 -17.28 -8.30 -2.96
N ARG A 218 -17.16 -9.51 -2.39
CA ARG A 218 -15.85 -10.08 -2.03
C ARG A 218 -15.18 -10.71 -3.24
N GLY A 219 -13.95 -10.29 -3.52
CA GLY A 219 -13.12 -10.91 -4.56
C GLY A 219 -12.40 -12.16 -4.09
N GLU A 220 -11.64 -12.76 -5.01
CA GLU A 220 -10.78 -13.90 -4.71
C GLU A 220 -9.59 -13.48 -3.84
N ARG A 221 -9.11 -14.42 -3.01
CA ARG A 221 -7.89 -14.23 -2.25
C ARG A 221 -6.69 -14.60 -3.13
N ILE A 222 -5.82 -13.63 -3.36
CA ILE A 222 -4.62 -13.75 -4.17
C ILE A 222 -3.43 -14.00 -3.25
N ALA A 223 -2.85 -15.20 -3.33
CA ALA A 223 -1.62 -15.52 -2.61
C ALA A 223 -0.39 -14.96 -3.35
N PRO A 224 0.67 -14.55 -2.63
CA PRO A 224 1.92 -14.16 -3.24
C PRO A 224 2.56 -15.36 -3.96
N ARG A 225 3.19 -15.11 -5.12
CA ARG A 225 4.05 -16.11 -5.74
C ARG A 225 5.38 -16.10 -5.01
N ILE A 226 5.58 -17.06 -4.11
CA ILE A 226 6.91 -17.33 -3.57
C ILE A 226 7.74 -17.80 -4.77
N GLY A 227 8.69 -16.97 -5.20
CA GLY A 227 9.67 -17.40 -6.18
C GLY A 227 10.34 -18.65 -5.62
N THR A 228 10.20 -19.77 -6.30
CA THR A 228 11.07 -20.91 -6.05
C THR A 228 12.49 -20.37 -6.23
N ALA A 229 13.23 -20.25 -5.13
CA ALA A 229 14.67 -20.20 -5.21
C ALA A 229 15.05 -21.42 -6.04
N SER A 230 15.57 -21.19 -7.26
CA SER A 230 16.19 -22.25 -8.02
C SER A 230 17.22 -22.85 -7.09
N CYS A 231 16.95 -24.05 -6.60
CA CYS A 231 17.94 -24.84 -5.89
C CYS A 231 19.15 -24.86 -6.80
N THR A 232 20.24 -24.25 -6.34
CA THR A 232 21.53 -24.42 -6.95
C THR A 232 21.77 -25.92 -7.03
N HIS A 233 21.62 -26.48 -8.23
CA HIS A 233 22.20 -27.77 -8.54
C HIS A 233 23.70 -27.56 -8.41
N THR A 234 24.23 -27.80 -7.21
CA THR A 234 25.61 -28.25 -7.05
C THR A 234 25.72 -29.54 -7.84
N SER A 235 26.13 -29.44 -9.11
CA SER A 235 26.73 -30.59 -9.79
C SER A 235 28.06 -30.84 -9.07
N ARG A 236 28.02 -31.78 -8.12
CA ARG A 236 29.22 -32.47 -7.69
C ARG A 236 29.81 -33.10 -8.94
N LEU A 237 30.96 -32.60 -9.38
CA LEU A 237 31.86 -33.33 -10.27
C LEU A 237 32.16 -34.69 -9.60
N PRO A 238 31.92 -35.83 -10.26
CA PRO A 238 32.47 -37.07 -9.77
C PRO A 238 33.99 -37.03 -9.96
N SER A 239 34.69 -37.08 -8.83
CA SER A 239 36.10 -37.43 -8.75
C SER A 239 36.30 -38.81 -9.36
N SER A 240 36.88 -38.88 -10.55
CA SER A 240 37.44 -40.12 -11.08
C SER A 240 38.73 -40.43 -10.31
N GLY A 241 38.61 -41.29 -9.29
CA GLY A 241 39.77 -41.86 -8.61
C GLY A 241 40.57 -42.75 -9.56
N CYS A 242 41.89 -42.64 -9.43
CA CYS A 242 42.86 -43.61 -9.92
C CYS A 242 42.49 -45.02 -9.42
N ARG A 243 42.66 -46.02 -10.29
CA ARG A 243 43.03 -47.37 -9.86
C ARG A 243 44.16 -47.86 -10.73
N ASP A 244 45.30 -48.05 -10.08
CA ASP A 244 46.41 -48.88 -10.54
C ASP A 244 45.96 -50.35 -10.63
N ALA A 245 46.36 -51.01 -11.73
CA ALA A 245 46.82 -52.39 -11.80
C ALA A 245 47.54 -52.59 -13.14
#